data_AF-A0A0G3XJ21-F1
#
_entry.id   AF-A0A0G3XJ21-F1
#
_cell.length_a   1.000
_cell.length_b   1.000
_cell.length_c   1.000
_cell.angle_alpha   90.00
_cell.angle_beta   90.00
_cell.angle_gamma   90.00
#
_symmetry.space_group_name_H-M   'P 1'
#
loop_
_entity.id
_entity.type
_entity.pdbx_description
1 polymer ?
#
loop_
_entity_poly.entity_id
_entity_poly.type
_entity_poly.pdbx_seq_one_letter_code
_entity_poly.pdbx_strand_id
1 'polypeptide(L)'
;MEDDHIEEVQLDLEVVAPTAPEPKPETGAAEESDPATEAFARLEGEMAMVRHTVQNMARERADIVIPDYTATLGQMADQITQVSKMLTAIGNKPAIEMTPEDIAVQIKRASLDLLRDSSDLFRHGRKDLDLATGRLAAIVGRVRTEDEQKRQALRFAGMGLAAGILLWSILPGTIARAMPESWQWPERMARKAVGEPTIVEAGIRLIRSQNPEAWEELAAAQRILSENHEALDRCRERASEASTAVSCTVQIEPSRPSSLQKEE
;
A
#
# COMPACT_ATOMS: atom_id res chain seq x y z
N MET A 1 45.46 -21.90 61.87
CA MET A 1 45.84 -22.94 62.82
C MET A 1 44.54 -23.59 63.26
N GLU A 2 44.24 -24.83 63.00
CA GLU A 2 44.94 -25.93 62.33
C GLU A 2 43.77 -26.80 61.83
N ASP A 3 43.77 -27.18 60.55
CA ASP A 3 42.76 -28.11 60.00
C ASP A 3 43.39 -29.51 59.94
N ASP A 4 42.56 -30.48 60.28
CA ASP A 4 42.89 -31.81 60.77
C ASP A 4 43.64 -32.67 59.73
N HIS A 5 44.65 -33.38 60.22
CA HIS A 5 45.58 -34.16 59.43
C HIS A 5 44.97 -35.50 58.98
N ILE A 6 45.08 -35.77 57.68
CA ILE A 6 44.98 -37.08 57.06
C ILE A 6 46.25 -37.87 57.44
N GLU A 7 46.11 -39.06 58.03
CA GLU A 7 47.17 -40.07 58.05
C GLU A 7 46.78 -41.28 57.19
N GLU A 8 47.47 -41.42 56.07
CA GLU A 8 47.55 -42.63 55.26
C GLU A 8 48.33 -43.71 56.01
N VAL A 9 47.76 -44.91 56.10
CA VAL A 9 48.47 -46.12 56.53
C VAL A 9 49.02 -46.80 55.28
N GLN A 10 50.32 -46.61 55.02
CA GLN A 10 51.11 -47.48 54.15
C GLN A 10 51.88 -48.45 55.05
N LEU A 11 51.64 -49.75 54.87
CA LEU A 11 52.38 -50.83 55.52
C LEU A 11 53.22 -51.50 54.45
N ASP A 12 54.47 -51.05 54.35
CA ASP A 12 55.49 -51.63 53.51
C ASP A 12 55.97 -52.97 54.07
N LEU A 13 56.04 -53.93 53.15
CA LEU A 13 56.36 -55.33 53.37
C LEU A 13 57.88 -55.52 53.28
N GLU A 14 58.56 -55.52 54.42
CA GLU A 14 59.94 -56.04 54.55
C GLU A 14 59.98 -57.15 55.58
N VAL A 15 59.93 -58.40 55.11
CA VAL A 15 60.20 -59.58 55.95
C VAL A 15 61.67 -59.95 55.79
N VAL A 16 62.45 -59.48 56.75
CA VAL A 16 63.83 -59.88 57.01
C VAL A 16 63.84 -61.33 57.52
N ALA A 17 64.58 -62.19 56.83
CA ALA A 17 64.80 -63.58 57.19
C ALA A 17 65.61 -63.71 58.50
N PRO A 18 65.23 -64.60 59.45
CA PRO A 18 66.05 -64.88 60.62
C PRO A 18 67.10 -65.96 60.31
N THR A 19 68.35 -65.57 60.48
CA THR A 19 69.54 -66.41 60.46
C THR A 19 69.53 -67.37 61.67
N ALA A 20 69.43 -68.67 61.41
CA ALA A 20 69.73 -69.72 62.37
C ALA A 20 71.25 -69.96 62.44
N PRO A 21 71.80 -70.36 63.60
CA PRO A 21 73.24 -70.37 63.83
C PRO A 21 73.94 -71.58 63.20
N GLU A 22 75.06 -71.33 62.52
CA GLU A 22 76.01 -72.38 62.11
C GLU A 22 76.82 -72.88 63.32
N PRO A 23 76.96 -74.20 63.52
CA PRO A 23 77.95 -74.78 64.41
C PRO A 23 79.26 -75.00 63.63
N LYS A 24 80.37 -74.46 64.14
CA LYS A 24 81.72 -74.88 63.72
C LYS A 24 82.18 -76.09 64.56
N PRO A 25 82.61 -77.20 63.94
CA PRO A 25 83.07 -78.41 64.62
C PRO A 25 84.59 -78.59 64.48
N GLU A 26 85.32 -78.85 65.58
CA GLU A 26 86.71 -79.32 65.61
C GLU A 26 86.95 -79.94 67.01
N THR A 27 87.48 -81.14 67.29
CA THR A 27 88.00 -82.27 66.50
C THR A 27 88.20 -83.45 67.46
N GLY A 28 87.95 -84.68 66.99
CA GLY A 28 88.71 -85.86 67.45
C GLY A 28 87.98 -86.86 68.36
N ALA A 29 87.30 -87.83 67.76
CA ALA A 29 87.54 -89.22 68.15
C ALA A 29 88.41 -89.81 67.03
N ALA A 30 89.48 -90.52 67.38
CA ALA A 30 90.24 -91.28 66.38
C ALA A 30 89.28 -92.21 65.61
N GLU A 31 89.66 -92.48 64.36
CA GLU A 31 89.19 -93.54 63.46
C GLU A 31 88.36 -93.11 62.23
N GLU A 32 89.03 -93.29 61.09
CA GLU A 32 88.60 -93.48 59.70
C GLU A 32 87.11 -93.91 59.54
N SER A 33 86.24 -92.99 59.06
CA SER A 33 84.85 -93.30 58.72
C SER A 33 84.66 -93.58 57.22
N ASP A 34 84.00 -94.71 56.94
CA ASP A 34 83.76 -95.32 55.63
C ASP A 34 82.95 -94.43 54.66
N PRO A 35 83.39 -94.22 53.39
CA PRO A 35 82.73 -93.39 52.39
C PRO A 35 81.24 -93.72 52.13
N ALA A 36 80.78 -94.93 52.46
CA ALA A 36 79.36 -95.28 52.35
C ALA A 36 78.48 -94.49 53.33
N THR A 37 78.97 -94.18 54.54
CA THR A 37 78.18 -93.51 55.59
C THR A 37 77.93 -92.03 55.26
N GLU A 38 78.88 -91.37 54.60
CA GLU A 38 78.73 -89.97 54.16
C GLU A 38 77.70 -89.83 53.03
N ALA A 39 77.60 -90.82 52.14
CA ALA A 39 76.64 -90.82 51.04
C ALA A 39 75.18 -90.97 51.53
N PHE A 40 74.93 -91.79 52.56
CA PHE A 40 73.59 -91.94 53.14
C PHE A 40 73.14 -90.69 53.91
N ALA A 41 74.04 -90.01 54.63
CA ALA A 41 73.73 -88.75 55.30
C ALA A 41 73.33 -87.64 54.31
N ARG A 42 73.95 -87.61 53.11
CA ARG A 42 73.59 -86.66 52.05
C ARG A 42 72.21 -86.95 51.43
N LEU A 43 71.90 -88.22 51.17
CA LEU A 43 70.58 -88.65 50.66
C LEU A 43 69.46 -88.41 51.67
N GLU A 44 69.72 -88.60 52.96
CA GLU A 44 68.74 -88.33 54.02
C GLU A 44 68.44 -86.83 54.14
N GLY A 45 69.45 -85.98 53.95
CA GLY A 45 69.29 -84.52 53.83
C GLY A 45 68.47 -84.10 52.60
N GLU A 46 68.68 -84.71 51.44
CA GLU A 46 67.87 -84.44 50.24
C GLU A 46 66.42 -84.92 50.37
N MET A 47 66.18 -86.12 50.94
CA MET A 47 64.82 -86.61 51.20
C MET A 47 64.07 -85.76 52.23
N ALA A 48 64.77 -85.22 53.24
CA ALA A 48 64.18 -84.30 54.20
C ALA A 48 63.70 -83.01 53.54
N MET A 49 64.47 -82.47 52.58
CA MET A 49 64.09 -81.27 51.82
C MET A 49 62.87 -81.53 50.93
N VAL A 50 62.83 -82.63 50.18
CA VAL A 50 61.69 -82.98 49.31
C VAL A 50 60.42 -83.22 50.14
N ARG A 51 60.54 -83.87 51.29
CA ARG A 51 59.40 -84.08 52.19
C ARG A 51 58.84 -82.75 52.70
N HIS A 52 59.72 -81.81 53.06
CA HIS A 52 59.32 -80.48 53.50
C HIS A 52 58.63 -79.69 52.38
N THR A 53 59.13 -79.72 51.14
CA THR A 53 58.52 -78.99 50.01
C THR A 53 57.15 -79.56 49.63
N VAL A 54 57.00 -80.88 49.59
CA VAL A 54 55.69 -81.53 49.34
C VAL A 54 54.71 -81.22 50.46
N GLN A 55 55.14 -81.23 51.72
CA GLN A 55 54.29 -80.84 52.84
C GLN A 55 53.88 -79.37 52.77
N ASN A 56 54.78 -78.47 52.34
CA ASN A 56 54.45 -77.06 52.18
C ASN A 56 53.48 -76.81 51.01
N MET A 57 53.69 -77.49 49.88
CA MET A 57 52.82 -77.37 48.68
C MET A 57 51.43 -77.99 48.89
N ALA A 58 51.36 -79.06 49.68
CA ALA A 58 50.08 -79.64 50.11
C ALA A 58 49.32 -78.70 51.07
N ARG A 59 50.04 -77.92 51.88
CA ARG A 59 49.45 -76.93 52.80
C ARG A 59 48.89 -75.72 52.04
N GLU A 60 49.57 -75.26 50.99
CA GLU A 60 49.05 -74.18 50.11
C GLU A 60 47.82 -74.62 49.30
N ARG A 61 47.77 -75.87 48.83
CA ARG A 61 46.60 -76.39 48.09
C ARG A 61 45.36 -76.58 48.96
N ALA A 62 45.53 -76.82 50.26
CA ALA A 62 44.42 -76.94 51.20
C ALA A 62 43.76 -75.58 51.53
N ASP A 63 44.44 -74.46 51.23
CA ASP A 63 43.97 -73.10 51.51
C ASP A 63 43.42 -72.36 50.28
N ILE A 64 43.26 -73.07 49.14
CA ILE A 64 42.60 -72.49 47.96
C ILE A 64 41.09 -72.51 48.18
N VAL A 65 40.59 -71.44 48.79
CA VAL A 65 39.16 -71.13 48.86
C VAL A 65 38.70 -70.69 47.46
N ILE A 66 37.94 -71.55 46.76
CA ILE A 66 37.29 -71.19 45.49
C ILE A 66 36.23 -70.12 45.80
N PRO A 67 36.34 -68.88 45.28
CA PRO A 67 35.34 -67.85 45.54
C PRO A 67 34.00 -68.22 44.90
N ASP A 68 32.91 -68.09 45.65
CA ASP A 68 31.57 -68.36 45.14
C ASP A 68 31.07 -67.19 44.28
N TYR A 69 31.20 -67.34 42.96
CA TYR A 69 30.72 -66.35 41.97
C TYR A 69 29.23 -66.50 41.62
N THR A 70 28.50 -67.43 42.25
CA THR A 70 27.11 -67.72 41.89
C THR A 70 26.21 -66.48 42.06
N ALA A 71 26.46 -65.68 43.09
CA ALA A 71 25.76 -64.41 43.31
C ALA A 71 26.06 -63.38 42.21
N THR A 72 27.33 -63.22 41.81
CA THR A 72 27.74 -62.28 40.76
C THR A 72 27.20 -62.69 39.39
N LEU A 73 27.24 -63.98 39.07
CA LEU A 73 26.68 -64.51 37.82
C LEU A 73 25.15 -64.41 37.79
N GLY A 74 24.47 -64.61 38.92
CA GLY A 74 23.03 -64.37 39.04
C GLY A 74 22.68 -62.91 38.77
N GLN A 75 23.45 -61.96 39.31
CA GLN A 75 23.25 -60.53 39.08
C GLN A 75 23.43 -60.14 37.60
N MET A 76 24.40 -60.73 36.90
CA MET A 76 24.58 -60.52 35.46
C MET A 76 23.41 -61.08 34.64
N ALA A 77 22.88 -62.26 35.00
CA ALA A 77 21.72 -62.84 34.35
C ALA A 77 20.46 -61.98 34.52
N ASP A 78 20.27 -61.39 35.71
CA ASP A 78 19.18 -60.44 35.98
C ASP A 78 19.31 -59.17 35.14
N GLN A 79 20.53 -58.62 35.01
CA GLN A 79 20.80 -57.46 34.17
C GLN A 79 20.50 -57.75 32.69
N ILE A 80 20.91 -58.91 32.16
CA ILE A 80 20.60 -59.31 30.78
C ILE A 80 19.09 -59.42 30.58
N THR A 81 18.38 -59.98 31.56
CA THR A 81 16.92 -60.10 31.51
C THR A 81 16.26 -58.71 31.48
N GLN A 82 16.75 -57.77 32.29
CA GLN A 82 16.25 -56.40 32.33
C GLN A 82 16.50 -55.65 31.01
N VAL A 83 17.69 -55.82 30.42
CA VAL A 83 18.02 -55.27 29.10
C VAL A 83 17.11 -55.87 28.03
N SER A 84 16.87 -57.18 28.02
CA SER A 84 15.96 -57.82 27.06
C SER A 84 14.53 -57.28 27.14
N LYS A 85 14.06 -57.02 28.37
CA LYS A 85 12.73 -56.46 28.62
C LYS A 85 12.64 -55.02 28.14
N MET A 86 13.68 -54.22 28.34
CA MET A 86 13.76 -52.87 27.77
C MET A 86 13.80 -52.90 26.25
N LEU A 87 14.60 -53.78 25.64
CA LEU A 87 14.70 -53.89 24.19
C LEU A 87 13.37 -54.30 23.56
N THR A 88 12.65 -55.23 24.20
CA THR A 88 11.31 -55.64 23.76
C THR A 88 10.30 -54.49 23.93
N ALA A 89 10.36 -53.74 25.03
CA ALA A 89 9.52 -52.58 25.25
C ALA A 89 9.83 -51.41 24.30
N ILE A 90 11.07 -51.29 23.82
CA ILE A 90 11.48 -50.32 22.80
C ILE A 90 11.04 -50.80 21.41
N GLY A 91 11.24 -52.09 21.08
CA GLY A 91 10.82 -52.72 19.83
C GLY A 91 9.32 -52.67 19.60
N ASN A 92 8.52 -52.76 20.66
CA ASN A 92 7.06 -52.66 20.60
C ASN A 92 6.54 -51.22 20.53
N LYS A 93 7.40 -50.19 20.47
CA LYS A 93 6.96 -48.81 20.29
C LYS A 93 6.78 -48.49 18.80
N PRO A 94 5.67 -47.84 18.40
CA PRO A 94 5.38 -47.51 17.00
C PRO A 94 6.38 -46.51 16.38
N ALA A 95 7.23 -45.90 17.19
CA ALA A 95 8.32 -45.04 16.73
C ALA A 95 9.42 -45.80 15.94
N ILE A 96 9.49 -47.13 16.03
CA ILE A 96 10.43 -47.95 15.22
C ILE A 96 9.83 -48.36 13.88
N GLU A 97 8.50 -48.43 13.75
CA GLU A 97 7.84 -48.74 12.48
C GLU A 97 7.81 -47.55 11.53
N MET A 98 7.77 -46.31 12.05
CA MET A 98 7.92 -45.11 11.24
C MET A 98 9.40 -44.78 11.06
N THR A 99 9.92 -45.11 9.88
CA THR A 99 11.27 -44.68 9.52
C THR A 99 11.33 -43.15 9.41
N PRO A 100 12.45 -42.51 9.77
CA PRO A 100 12.63 -41.07 9.58
C PRO A 100 12.48 -40.67 8.11
N GLU A 101 12.78 -41.56 7.16
CA GLU A 101 12.49 -41.39 5.74
C GLU A 101 10.99 -41.26 5.45
N ASP A 102 10.13 -42.11 6.05
CA ASP A 102 8.68 -42.04 5.87
C ASP A 102 8.09 -40.75 6.44
N ILE A 103 8.61 -40.28 7.57
CA ILE A 103 8.23 -38.99 8.16
C ILE A 103 8.64 -37.84 7.23
N ALA A 104 9.88 -37.86 6.70
CA ALA A 104 10.35 -36.84 5.77
C ALA A 104 9.53 -36.81 4.47
N VAL A 105 9.13 -37.97 3.96
CA VAL A 105 8.26 -38.09 2.78
C VAL A 105 6.87 -37.54 3.06
N GLN A 106 6.28 -37.84 4.23
CA GLN A 106 4.98 -37.29 4.62
C GLN A 106 5.03 -35.78 4.81
N ILE A 107 6.06 -35.25 5.46
CA ILE A 107 6.27 -33.81 5.60
C ILE A 107 6.41 -33.15 4.24
N LYS A 108 7.21 -33.72 3.32
CA LYS A 108 7.37 -33.17 1.96
C LYS A 108 6.06 -33.13 1.19
N ARG A 109 5.24 -34.19 1.26
CA ARG A 109 3.92 -34.21 0.62
C ARG A 109 2.98 -33.19 1.24
N ALA A 110 2.87 -33.15 2.57
CA ALA A 110 2.04 -32.15 3.27
C ALA A 110 2.49 -30.72 2.97
N SER A 111 3.80 -30.47 2.88
CA SER A 111 4.38 -29.18 2.53
C SER A 111 4.00 -28.75 1.11
N LEU A 112 4.11 -29.67 0.15
CA LEU A 112 3.75 -29.41 -1.25
C LEU A 112 2.25 -29.12 -1.40
N ASP A 113 1.40 -29.81 -0.65
CA ASP A 113 -0.05 -29.56 -0.68
C ASP A 113 -0.41 -28.22 -0.03
N LEU A 114 0.20 -27.87 1.11
CA LEU A 114 0.04 -26.54 1.71
C LEU A 114 0.50 -25.41 0.78
N LEU A 115 1.62 -25.60 0.08
CA LEU A 115 2.12 -24.64 -0.90
C LEU A 115 1.17 -24.48 -2.10
N ARG A 116 0.56 -25.58 -2.57
CA ARG A 116 -0.46 -25.54 -3.64
C ARG A 116 -1.71 -24.79 -3.20
N ASP A 117 -2.25 -25.15 -2.04
CA ASP A 117 -3.46 -24.51 -1.49
C ASP A 117 -3.24 -23.00 -1.27
N SER A 118 -2.09 -22.64 -0.69
CA SER A 118 -1.69 -21.24 -0.53
C SER A 118 -1.59 -20.53 -1.88
N SER A 119 -0.96 -21.16 -2.88
CA SER A 119 -0.82 -20.59 -4.22
C SER A 119 -2.17 -20.36 -4.89
N ASP A 120 -3.13 -21.26 -4.68
CA ASP A 120 -4.47 -21.16 -5.27
C ASP A 120 -5.31 -20.09 -4.58
N LEU A 121 -5.19 -19.93 -3.25
CA LEU A 121 -5.74 -18.80 -2.50
C LEU A 121 -5.17 -17.47 -3.00
N PHE A 122 -3.86 -17.37 -3.18
CA PHE A 122 -3.23 -16.15 -3.74
C PHE A 122 -3.71 -15.85 -5.15
N ARG A 123 -3.85 -16.87 -6.01
CA ARG A 123 -4.38 -16.69 -7.37
C ARG A 123 -5.83 -16.21 -7.35
N HIS A 124 -6.67 -16.74 -6.47
CA HIS A 124 -8.05 -16.30 -6.30
C HIS A 124 -8.10 -14.85 -5.79
N GLY A 125 -7.37 -14.54 -4.73
CA GLY A 125 -7.29 -13.17 -4.21
C GLY A 125 -6.80 -12.16 -5.24
N ARG A 126 -5.81 -12.54 -6.06
CA ARG A 126 -5.31 -11.67 -7.15
C ARG A 126 -6.36 -11.46 -8.23
N LYS A 127 -7.09 -12.51 -8.64
CA LYS A 127 -8.21 -12.39 -9.60
C LYS A 127 -9.32 -11.48 -9.05
N ASP A 128 -9.68 -11.63 -7.79
CA ASP A 128 -10.71 -10.80 -7.15
C ASP A 128 -10.28 -9.33 -7.08
N LEU A 129 -9.00 -9.09 -6.77
CA LEU A 129 -8.44 -7.74 -6.74
C LEU A 129 -8.35 -7.14 -8.14
N ASP A 130 -7.96 -7.91 -9.16
CA ASP A 130 -7.96 -7.46 -10.56
C ASP A 130 -9.38 -7.15 -11.04
N LEU A 131 -10.36 -7.98 -10.68
CA LEU A 131 -11.77 -7.76 -11.00
C LEU A 131 -12.31 -6.49 -10.32
N ALA A 132 -12.02 -6.31 -9.03
CA ALA A 132 -12.41 -5.12 -8.28
C ALA A 132 -11.76 -3.86 -8.85
N THR A 133 -10.47 -3.92 -9.16
CA THR A 133 -9.71 -2.82 -9.76
C THR A 133 -10.25 -2.48 -11.15
N GLY A 134 -10.58 -3.48 -11.98
CA GLY A 134 -11.21 -3.29 -13.27
C GLY A 134 -12.58 -2.61 -13.17
N ARG A 135 -13.42 -3.03 -12.20
CA ARG A 135 -14.71 -2.38 -11.92
C ARG A 135 -14.54 -0.93 -11.45
N LEU A 136 -13.60 -0.67 -10.55
CA LEU A 136 -13.30 0.69 -10.08
C LEU A 136 -12.79 1.57 -11.22
N ALA A 137 -11.87 1.08 -12.05
CA ALA A 137 -11.38 1.81 -13.22
C ALA A 137 -12.50 2.12 -14.22
N ALA A 138 -13.44 1.18 -14.43
CA ALA A 138 -14.61 1.40 -15.28
C ALA A 138 -15.56 2.47 -14.70
N ILE A 139 -15.81 2.46 -13.38
CA ILE A 139 -16.64 3.48 -12.71
C ILE A 139 -15.96 4.85 -12.76
N VAL A 140 -14.68 4.94 -12.41
CA VAL A 140 -13.90 6.18 -12.47
C VAL A 140 -13.81 6.71 -13.90
N GLY A 141 -13.62 5.82 -14.88
CA GLY A 141 -13.66 6.18 -16.30
C GLY A 141 -15.01 6.75 -16.73
N ARG A 142 -16.13 6.17 -16.28
CA ARG A 142 -17.49 6.70 -16.56
C ARG A 142 -17.72 8.07 -15.92
N VAL A 143 -17.36 8.25 -14.65
CA VAL A 143 -17.53 9.54 -13.95
C VAL A 143 -16.69 10.63 -14.61
N ARG A 144 -15.43 10.33 -14.95
CA ARG A 144 -14.52 11.30 -15.57
C ARG A 144 -14.95 11.67 -17.00
N THR A 145 -15.51 10.73 -17.74
CA THR A 145 -16.02 10.99 -19.10
C THR A 145 -17.34 11.77 -19.07
N GLU A 146 -18.23 11.53 -18.10
CA GLU A 146 -19.45 12.31 -17.94
C GLU A 146 -19.18 13.78 -17.58
N ASP A 147 -18.25 14.05 -16.67
CA ASP A 147 -17.94 15.43 -16.27
C ASP A 147 -17.30 16.23 -17.40
N GLU A 148 -16.39 15.61 -18.17
CA GLU A 148 -15.76 16.27 -19.31
C GLU A 148 -16.78 16.53 -20.43
N GLN A 149 -17.68 15.56 -20.69
CA GLN A 149 -18.78 15.73 -21.67
C GLN A 149 -19.76 16.81 -21.24
N LYS A 150 -20.19 16.84 -19.97
CA LYS A 150 -21.08 17.88 -19.44
C LYS A 150 -20.44 19.26 -19.54
N ARG A 151 -19.15 19.38 -19.22
CA ARG A 151 -18.41 20.65 -19.32
C ARG A 151 -18.28 21.11 -20.78
N GLN A 152 -18.02 20.20 -21.73
CA GLN A 152 -18.01 20.53 -23.16
C GLN A 152 -19.41 20.92 -23.66
N ALA A 153 -20.45 20.18 -23.28
CA ALA A 153 -21.83 20.49 -23.65
C ALA A 153 -22.26 21.86 -23.09
N LEU A 154 -21.92 22.18 -21.83
CA LEU A 154 -22.18 23.49 -21.23
C LEU A 154 -21.41 24.60 -21.95
N ARG A 155 -20.17 24.36 -22.38
CA ARG A 155 -19.40 25.33 -23.18
C ARG A 155 -20.06 25.58 -24.54
N PHE A 156 -20.46 24.53 -25.26
CA PHE A 156 -21.15 24.69 -26.55
C PHE A 156 -22.52 25.33 -26.39
N ALA A 157 -23.28 24.96 -25.36
CA ALA A 157 -24.55 25.60 -25.03
C ALA A 157 -24.35 27.09 -24.68
N GLY A 158 -23.35 27.41 -23.86
CA GLY A 158 -22.99 28.79 -23.54
C GLY A 158 -22.54 29.59 -24.75
N MET A 159 -21.71 29.00 -25.63
CA MET A 159 -21.27 29.62 -26.89
C MET A 159 -22.45 29.85 -27.84
N GLY A 160 -23.35 28.86 -28.00
CA GLY A 160 -24.54 28.97 -28.83
C GLY A 160 -25.51 30.02 -28.33
N LEU A 161 -25.70 30.11 -27.01
CA LEU A 161 -26.52 31.15 -26.39
C LEU A 161 -25.91 32.55 -26.59
N ALA A 162 -24.60 32.70 -26.37
CA ALA A 162 -23.90 33.96 -26.60
C ALA A 162 -23.97 34.39 -28.07
N ALA A 163 -23.74 33.45 -29.00
CA ALA A 163 -23.86 33.70 -30.43
C ALA A 163 -25.30 34.07 -30.81
N GLY A 164 -26.31 33.38 -30.27
CA GLY A 164 -27.72 33.70 -30.47
C GLY A 164 -28.11 35.09 -29.98
N ILE A 165 -27.64 35.51 -28.81
CA ILE A 165 -27.87 36.86 -28.27
C ILE A 165 -27.21 37.92 -29.15
N LEU A 166 -25.96 37.68 -29.57
CA LEU A 166 -25.23 38.60 -30.46
C LEU A 166 -25.98 38.75 -31.79
N LEU A 167 -26.39 37.62 -32.36
CA LEU A 167 -27.13 37.54 -33.61
C LEU A 167 -28.47 38.28 -33.51
N TRP A 168 -29.24 38.05 -32.43
CA TRP A 168 -30.53 38.70 -32.20
C TRP A 168 -30.43 40.20 -31.92
N SER A 169 -29.28 40.67 -31.44
CA SER A 169 -29.04 42.10 -31.22
C SER A 169 -28.74 42.85 -32.52
N ILE A 170 -28.10 42.19 -33.49
CA ILE A 170 -27.64 42.81 -34.75
C ILE A 170 -28.66 42.66 -35.88
N LEU A 171 -29.33 41.51 -35.99
CA LEU A 171 -30.26 41.24 -37.10
C LEU A 171 -31.41 42.25 -37.22
N PRO A 172 -32.11 42.66 -36.14
CA PRO A 172 -33.25 43.56 -36.27
C PRO A 172 -32.89 44.89 -36.94
N GLY A 173 -31.72 45.45 -36.60
CA GLY A 173 -31.27 46.73 -37.16
C GLY A 173 -30.72 46.64 -38.59
N THR A 174 -30.21 45.48 -39.01
CA THR A 174 -29.73 45.26 -40.39
C THR A 174 -30.88 44.91 -41.32
N ILE A 175 -31.80 44.03 -40.90
CA ILE A 175 -33.01 43.70 -41.66
C ILE A 175 -33.90 44.94 -41.83
N ALA A 176 -34.09 45.75 -40.78
CA ALA A 176 -34.93 46.94 -40.88
C ALA A 176 -34.44 47.96 -41.92
N ARG A 177 -33.13 47.96 -42.26
CA ARG A 177 -32.54 48.85 -43.28
C ARG A 177 -32.52 48.25 -44.68
N ALA A 178 -32.59 46.93 -44.80
CA ALA A 178 -32.57 46.22 -46.09
C ALA A 178 -33.99 46.01 -46.68
N MET A 179 -35.03 46.32 -45.93
CA MET A 179 -36.43 46.18 -46.35
C MET A 179 -36.86 47.33 -47.28
N PRO A 180 -37.87 47.11 -48.15
CA PRO A 180 -38.36 48.13 -49.08
C PRO A 180 -38.84 49.41 -48.37
N GLU A 181 -38.57 50.56 -48.97
CA GLU A 181 -38.96 51.89 -48.43
C GLU A 181 -40.47 52.04 -48.23
N SER A 182 -41.30 51.28 -48.97
CA SER A 182 -42.76 51.31 -48.84
C SER A 182 -43.28 50.88 -47.46
N TRP A 183 -42.47 50.17 -46.66
CA TRP A 183 -42.89 49.64 -45.36
C TRP A 183 -42.60 50.60 -44.19
N GLN A 184 -41.70 51.57 -44.35
CA GLN A 184 -41.34 52.58 -43.35
C GLN A 184 -41.02 51.99 -41.95
N TRP A 185 -40.30 50.87 -41.92
CA TRP A 185 -39.92 50.19 -40.67
C TRP A 185 -38.99 51.02 -39.77
N PRO A 186 -37.94 51.69 -40.30
CA PRO A 186 -37.08 52.56 -39.51
C PRO A 186 -37.85 53.68 -38.81
N GLU A 187 -38.79 54.32 -39.50
CA GLU A 187 -39.59 55.44 -39.01
C GLU A 187 -40.58 54.98 -37.92
N ARG A 188 -41.22 53.82 -38.12
CA ARG A 188 -42.09 53.21 -37.11
C ARG A 188 -41.32 52.78 -35.86
N MET A 189 -40.10 52.27 -36.04
CA MET A 189 -39.21 51.89 -34.93
C MET A 189 -38.73 53.14 -34.17
N ALA A 190 -38.30 54.18 -34.89
CA ALA A 190 -37.89 55.46 -34.31
C ALA A 190 -39.04 56.08 -33.51
N ARG A 191 -40.25 56.15 -34.07
CA ARG A 191 -41.45 56.61 -33.35
C ARG A 191 -41.66 55.83 -32.04
N LYS A 192 -41.58 54.50 -32.09
CA LYS A 192 -41.76 53.64 -30.92
C LYS A 192 -40.65 53.83 -29.88
N ALA A 193 -39.42 54.10 -30.31
CA ALA A 193 -38.28 54.36 -29.44
C ALA A 193 -38.35 55.75 -28.77
N VAL A 194 -38.78 56.77 -29.51
CA VAL A 194 -39.02 58.13 -28.96
C VAL A 194 -40.26 58.15 -28.05
N GLY A 195 -41.21 57.24 -28.29
CA GLY A 195 -42.40 57.05 -27.47
C GLY A 195 -43.56 57.99 -27.83
N GLU A 196 -43.59 58.50 -29.05
CA GLU A 196 -44.64 59.41 -29.51
C GLU A 196 -45.80 58.68 -30.23
N PRO A 197 -47.02 59.25 -30.21
CA PRO A 197 -48.20 58.63 -30.81
C PRO A 197 -48.05 58.46 -32.33
N THR A 198 -47.59 59.50 -33.02
CA THR A 198 -47.42 59.53 -34.47
C THR A 198 -45.96 59.70 -34.89
N ILE A 199 -45.65 59.36 -36.14
CA ILE A 199 -44.30 59.51 -36.71
C ILE A 199 -43.92 60.99 -36.76
N VAL A 200 -44.88 61.86 -37.05
CA VAL A 200 -44.68 63.31 -37.14
C VAL A 200 -44.29 63.89 -35.77
N GLU A 201 -45.01 63.53 -34.70
CA GLU A 201 -44.68 63.98 -33.34
C GLU A 201 -43.30 63.50 -32.89
N ALA A 202 -42.93 62.26 -33.23
CA ALA A 202 -41.59 61.74 -32.99
C ALA A 202 -40.51 62.58 -33.71
N GLY A 203 -40.75 62.93 -34.98
CA GLY A 203 -39.86 63.78 -35.76
C GLY A 203 -39.74 65.18 -35.18
N ILE A 204 -40.85 65.81 -34.81
CA ILE A 204 -40.88 67.14 -34.17
C ILE A 204 -40.09 67.11 -32.86
N ARG A 205 -40.29 66.09 -32.02
CA ARG A 205 -39.58 65.96 -30.74
C ARG A 205 -38.08 65.81 -30.94
N LEU A 206 -37.65 65.00 -31.92
CA LEU A 206 -36.23 64.81 -32.25
C LEU A 206 -35.57 66.09 -32.76
N ILE A 207 -36.24 66.82 -33.66
CA ILE A 207 -35.72 68.08 -34.21
C ILE A 207 -35.61 69.11 -33.10
N ARG A 208 -36.68 69.30 -32.31
CA ARG A 208 -36.70 70.25 -31.19
C ARG A 208 -35.67 69.92 -30.12
N SER A 209 -35.44 68.63 -29.83
CA SER A 209 -34.46 68.23 -28.81
C SER A 209 -33.02 68.46 -29.23
N GLN A 210 -32.70 68.31 -30.51
CA GLN A 210 -31.35 68.50 -31.04
C GLN A 210 -31.02 69.96 -31.35
N ASN A 211 -32.00 70.74 -31.83
CA ASN A 211 -31.83 72.15 -32.10
C ASN A 211 -33.14 72.93 -31.84
N PRO A 212 -33.31 73.49 -30.63
CA PRO A 212 -34.52 74.23 -30.29
C PRO A 212 -34.63 75.56 -31.04
N GLU A 213 -33.52 76.25 -31.30
CA GLU A 213 -33.49 77.54 -32.00
C GLU A 213 -33.94 77.39 -33.46
N ALA A 214 -33.38 76.41 -34.18
CA ALA A 214 -33.82 76.11 -35.55
C ALA A 214 -35.30 75.66 -35.62
N TRP A 215 -35.80 75.01 -34.57
CA TRP A 215 -37.22 74.66 -34.48
C TRP A 215 -38.10 75.90 -34.32
N GLU A 216 -37.69 76.88 -33.52
CA GLU A 216 -38.41 78.15 -33.37
C GLU A 216 -38.44 78.95 -34.68
N GLU A 217 -37.34 79.01 -35.41
CA GLU A 217 -37.30 79.64 -36.74
C GLU A 217 -38.25 78.95 -37.72
N LEU A 218 -38.24 77.61 -37.76
CA LEU A 218 -39.14 76.83 -38.61
C LEU A 218 -40.61 77.04 -38.21
N ALA A 219 -40.91 77.05 -36.91
CA ALA A 219 -42.25 77.30 -36.40
C ALA A 219 -42.73 78.72 -36.73
N ALA A 220 -41.84 79.72 -36.63
CA ALA A 220 -42.15 81.10 -37.02
C ALA A 220 -42.43 81.21 -38.52
N ALA A 221 -41.63 80.57 -39.37
CA ALA A 221 -41.87 80.53 -40.82
C ALA A 221 -43.20 79.83 -41.15
N GLN A 222 -43.49 78.69 -40.51
CA GLN A 222 -44.74 77.96 -40.70
C GLN A 222 -45.96 78.80 -40.29
N ARG A 223 -45.85 79.58 -39.21
CA ARG A 223 -46.91 80.51 -38.79
C ARG A 223 -47.21 81.54 -39.88
N ILE A 224 -46.18 82.22 -40.40
CA ILE A 224 -46.34 83.20 -41.50
C ILE A 224 -47.01 82.54 -42.71
N LEU A 225 -46.58 81.34 -43.11
CA LEU A 225 -47.20 80.62 -44.22
C LEU A 225 -48.68 80.28 -43.95
N SER A 226 -49.00 79.84 -42.74
CA SER A 226 -50.37 79.47 -42.37
C SER A 226 -51.32 80.69 -42.29
N GLU A 227 -50.85 81.81 -41.75
CA GLU A 227 -51.61 83.06 -41.67
C GLU A 227 -51.87 83.64 -43.07
N ASN A 228 -50.95 83.43 -44.02
CA ASN A 228 -51.03 83.93 -45.38
C ASN A 228 -51.51 82.88 -46.40
N HIS A 229 -52.00 81.71 -45.96
CA HIS A 229 -52.21 80.56 -46.84
C HIS A 229 -53.07 80.88 -48.08
N GLU A 230 -54.22 81.54 -47.92
CA GLU A 230 -55.08 81.87 -49.06
C GLU A 230 -54.42 82.84 -50.05
N ALA A 231 -53.67 83.82 -49.55
CA ALA A 231 -52.98 84.80 -50.39
C ALA A 231 -51.84 84.11 -51.18
N LEU A 232 -51.12 83.20 -50.53
CA LEU A 232 -50.06 82.40 -51.14
C LEU A 232 -50.60 81.39 -52.16
N ASP A 233 -51.75 80.76 -51.90
CA ASP A 233 -52.37 79.82 -52.82
C ASP A 233 -52.82 80.52 -54.11
N ARG A 234 -53.52 81.66 -54.01
CA ARG A 234 -53.88 82.49 -55.18
C ARG A 234 -52.64 82.98 -55.93
N CYS A 235 -51.58 83.30 -55.20
CA CYS A 235 -50.29 83.67 -55.78
C CYS A 235 -49.66 82.53 -56.58
N ARG A 236 -49.71 81.31 -56.04
CA ARG A 236 -49.19 80.11 -56.70
C ARG A 236 -49.98 79.78 -57.96
N GLU A 237 -51.30 79.92 -57.91
CA GLU A 237 -52.18 79.75 -59.07
C GLU A 237 -51.82 80.74 -60.18
N ARG A 238 -51.73 82.04 -59.87
CA ARG A 238 -51.28 83.06 -60.86
C ARG A 238 -49.89 82.79 -61.42
N ALA A 239 -48.96 82.35 -60.58
CA ALA A 239 -47.62 81.96 -61.03
C ALA A 239 -47.67 80.79 -62.01
N SER A 240 -48.55 79.81 -61.76
CA SER A 240 -48.72 78.64 -62.62
C SER A 240 -49.41 78.98 -63.94
N GLU A 241 -50.45 79.82 -63.92
CA GLU A 241 -51.17 80.28 -65.11
C GLU A 241 -50.27 81.13 -66.01
N ALA A 242 -49.51 82.05 -65.41
CA ALA A 242 -48.59 82.91 -66.14
C ALA A 242 -47.26 82.22 -66.49
N SER A 243 -47.02 81.00 -65.97
CA SER A 243 -45.76 80.25 -66.11
C SER A 243 -44.51 81.10 -65.84
N THR A 244 -44.62 82.09 -64.96
CA THR A 244 -43.56 83.07 -64.65
C THR A 244 -43.56 83.41 -63.17
N ALA A 245 -42.44 83.93 -62.67
CA ALA A 245 -42.33 84.39 -61.30
C ALA A 245 -43.22 85.63 -61.09
N VAL A 246 -44.06 85.61 -60.04
CA VAL A 246 -44.95 86.71 -59.68
C VAL A 246 -44.59 87.27 -58.31
N SER A 247 -44.75 88.59 -58.15
CA SER A 247 -44.63 89.24 -56.85
C SER A 247 -45.93 89.09 -56.05
N CYS A 248 -45.77 88.88 -54.74
CA CYS A 248 -46.85 88.63 -53.80
C CYS A 248 -46.58 89.34 -52.48
N THR A 249 -47.62 89.97 -51.94
CA THR A 249 -47.57 90.65 -50.65
C THR A 249 -47.97 89.66 -49.56
N VAL A 250 -47.12 89.48 -48.58
CA VAL A 250 -47.41 88.73 -47.36
C VAL A 250 -47.57 89.69 -46.18
N GLN A 251 -48.46 89.35 -45.26
CA GLN A 251 -48.63 90.04 -43.99
C GLN A 251 -47.75 89.36 -42.95
N ILE A 252 -46.97 90.15 -42.22
CA ILE A 252 -46.10 89.65 -41.14
C ILE A 252 -46.54 90.32 -39.85
N GLU A 253 -47.08 89.54 -38.93
CA GLU A 253 -47.44 90.03 -37.61
C GLU A 253 -46.18 90.20 -36.72
N PRO A 254 -46.16 91.20 -35.82
CA PRO A 254 -45.05 91.40 -34.91
C PRO A 254 -44.93 90.21 -33.93
N SER A 255 -43.75 89.62 -33.83
CA SER A 255 -43.45 88.59 -32.83
C SER A 255 -43.55 89.18 -31.43
N ARG A 256 -44.56 88.77 -30.65
CA ARG A 256 -44.69 89.18 -29.24
C ARG A 256 -43.50 88.58 -28.45
N PRO A 257 -42.66 89.39 -27.76
CA PRO A 257 -41.51 88.86 -27.03
C PRO A 257 -41.95 88.00 -25.84
N SER A 258 -41.31 86.84 -25.67
CA SER A 258 -41.65 85.79 -24.69
C SER A 258 -41.47 86.20 -23.21
N SER A 259 -41.12 87.46 -22.92
CA SER A 259 -40.90 87.98 -21.57
C SER A 259 -42.17 88.42 -20.83
N LEU A 260 -43.35 88.34 -21.46
CA LEU A 260 -44.64 88.70 -20.83
C LEU A 260 -45.54 87.50 -20.52
N GLN A 261 -45.03 86.27 -20.61
CA GLN A 261 -45.82 85.05 -20.37
C GLN A 261 -45.46 84.34 -19.06
N LYS A 262 -44.79 85.05 -18.14
CA LYS A 262 -44.47 84.58 -16.79
C LYS A 262 -45.21 85.42 -15.74
N GLU A 263 -46.49 85.67 -15.96
CA GLU A 263 -47.42 86.19 -14.95
C GLU A 263 -48.86 85.86 -15.41
N GLU A 264 -49.24 84.58 -15.32
CA GLU A 264 -50.59 84.14 -14.94
C GLU A 264 -50.53 82.67 -14.47
#